data_AF-A0A949JE64-F1
#
_entry.id   AF-A0A949JE64-F1
#
_cell.length_a   1.000
_cell.length_b   1.000
_cell.length_c   1.000
_cell.angle_alpha   90.00
_cell.angle_beta   90.00
_cell.angle_gamma   90.00
#
_symmetry.space_group_name_H-M   'P 1'
#
loop_
_entity.id
_entity.type
_entity.pdbx_description
1 polymer ?
#
loop_
_entity_poly.entity_id
_entity_poly.type
_entity_poly.pdbx_seq_one_letter_code
_entity_poly.pdbx_strand_id
1 'polypeptide(L)'
;MEYSALTRGIITVEFTLPDEQLVSDTLTYLSEGLNSSMDYFQVGSFPGIHAVITPNRNEFDRCVRDILHLDIEIPSNPGRVALPQKTDLVVLSPRAWKEESIYDPGCYRGVLHHETVHILEEYLSPNIEEVPRWWSEGLAIYLSGQWVTLSREEPELVECIERGEIPSFTGMLQDVRLSYLWGWTCVMYIELIYGQKMVNTLVRECSQNFLAKLGETDSSFEEKWNRWLPLLKSALK
;
A
#
# COMPACT_ATOMS: atom_id res chain seq x y z
N MET A 1 -22.73 -13.24 13.44
CA MET A 1 -21.52 -12.98 14.23
C MET A 1 -21.71 -11.63 14.89
N GLU A 2 -21.45 -11.50 16.20
CA GLU A 2 -21.65 -10.22 16.90
C GLU A 2 -20.34 -9.43 16.89
N TYR A 3 -20.43 -8.18 16.42
CA TYR A 3 -19.31 -7.24 16.39
C TYR A 3 -19.42 -6.25 17.55
N SER A 4 -18.28 -6.02 18.19
CA SER A 4 -18.06 -4.90 19.11
C SER A 4 -17.25 -3.82 18.40
N ALA A 5 -17.31 -2.58 18.88
CA ALA A 5 -16.55 -1.47 18.31
C ALA A 5 -15.78 -0.73 19.39
N LEU A 6 -14.55 -0.31 19.06
CA LEU A 6 -13.75 0.59 19.88
C LEU A 6 -13.24 1.75 19.03
N THR A 7 -13.43 2.97 19.53
CA THR A 7 -13.00 4.20 18.86
C THR A 7 -11.88 4.88 19.65
N ARG A 8 -10.84 5.33 18.94
CA ARG A 8 -9.77 6.19 19.48
C ARG A 8 -9.49 7.32 18.49
N GLY A 9 -9.75 8.57 18.91
CA GLY A 9 -9.64 9.71 18.01
C GLY A 9 -10.64 9.59 16.85
N ILE A 10 -10.14 9.63 15.63
CA ILE A 10 -10.95 9.50 14.39
C ILE A 10 -10.96 8.08 13.81
N ILE A 11 -10.45 7.09 14.54
CA ILE A 11 -10.36 5.69 14.08
C ILE A 11 -11.32 4.85 14.91
N THR A 12 -12.19 4.11 14.23
CA THR A 12 -13.07 3.09 14.84
C THR A 12 -12.70 1.72 14.31
N VAL A 13 -12.55 0.75 15.21
CA VAL A 13 -12.28 -0.65 14.87
C VAL A 13 -13.44 -1.50 15.35
N GLU A 14 -14.11 -2.17 14.42
CA GLU A 14 -15.06 -3.24 14.70
C GLU A 14 -14.34 -4.59 14.73
N PHE A 15 -14.71 -5.44 15.69
CA PHE A 15 -14.05 -6.72 15.93
C PHE A 15 -15.01 -7.73 16.57
N THR A 16 -14.63 -9.00 16.51
CA THR A 16 -15.31 -10.07 17.23
C THR A 16 -14.57 -10.37 18.53
N LEU A 17 -15.25 -10.89 19.57
CA LEU A 17 -14.63 -11.15 20.88
C LEU A 17 -13.28 -11.89 20.81
N PRO A 18 -13.09 -12.93 19.98
CA PRO A 18 -11.79 -13.57 19.83
C PRO A 18 -10.66 -12.63 19.36
N ASP A 19 -10.96 -11.55 18.66
CA ASP A 19 -9.98 -10.58 18.11
C ASP A 19 -9.80 -9.34 19.01
N GLU A 20 -10.41 -9.30 20.20
CA GLU A 20 -10.34 -8.17 21.13
C GLU A 20 -8.89 -7.74 21.45
N GLN A 21 -7.98 -8.72 21.57
CA GLN A 21 -6.57 -8.47 21.86
C GLN A 21 -5.85 -7.71 20.73
N LEU A 22 -6.35 -7.77 19.49
CA LEU A 22 -5.76 -7.10 18.34
C LEU A 22 -6.21 -5.65 18.19
N VAL A 23 -7.27 -5.24 18.89
CA VAL A 23 -7.92 -3.95 18.68
C VAL A 23 -7.01 -2.78 19.08
N SER A 24 -6.32 -2.90 20.22
CA SER A 24 -5.39 -1.84 20.67
C SER A 24 -4.23 -1.66 19.69
N ASP A 25 -3.68 -2.76 19.17
CA ASP A 25 -2.61 -2.74 18.18
C ASP A 25 -3.11 -2.16 16.85
N THR A 26 -4.28 -2.58 16.39
CA THR A 26 -4.90 -2.09 15.15
C THR A 26 -5.14 -0.57 15.21
N LEU A 27 -5.72 -0.07 16.32
CA LEU A 27 -5.90 1.37 16.54
C LEU A 27 -4.56 2.11 16.53
N THR A 28 -3.52 1.53 17.12
CA THR A 28 -2.18 2.13 17.20
C THR A 28 -1.54 2.20 15.82
N TYR A 29 -1.49 1.08 15.09
CA TYR A 29 -0.86 1.00 13.77
C TYR A 29 -1.61 1.83 12.73
N LEU A 30 -2.95 1.83 12.73
CA LEU A 30 -3.72 2.72 11.84
C LEU A 30 -3.48 4.19 12.19
N SER A 31 -3.38 4.54 13.46
CA SER A 31 -3.08 5.92 13.87
C SER A 31 -1.67 6.34 13.45
N GLU A 32 -0.68 5.46 13.60
CA GLU A 32 0.71 5.73 13.18
C GLU A 32 0.79 5.91 11.67
N GLY A 33 0.24 4.98 10.89
CA GLY A 33 0.21 5.05 9.43
C GLY A 33 -0.55 6.27 8.92
N LEU A 34 -1.73 6.55 9.46
CA LEU A 34 -2.54 7.71 9.10
C LEU A 34 -1.81 9.02 9.39
N ASN A 35 -1.25 9.19 10.59
CA ASN A 35 -0.53 10.41 10.96
C ASN A 35 0.70 10.61 10.05
N SER A 36 1.48 9.56 9.81
CA SER A 36 2.64 9.62 8.92
C SER A 36 2.25 10.02 7.50
N SER A 37 1.20 9.42 6.94
CA SER A 37 0.70 9.76 5.60
C SER A 37 0.11 11.18 5.56
N MET A 38 -0.66 11.59 6.57
CA MET A 38 -1.20 12.95 6.63
C MET A 38 -0.09 14.00 6.71
N ASP A 39 0.94 13.77 7.52
CA ASP A 39 2.10 14.66 7.61
C ASP A 39 2.84 14.72 6.27
N TYR A 40 3.07 13.58 5.62
CA TYR A 40 3.74 13.50 4.32
C TYR A 40 2.96 14.27 3.23
N PHE A 41 1.64 14.06 3.15
CA PHE A 41 0.78 14.70 2.16
C PHE A 41 0.30 16.10 2.56
N GLN A 42 0.71 16.59 3.74
CA GLN A 42 0.31 17.88 4.31
C GLN A 42 -1.22 18.04 4.43
N VAL A 43 -1.90 16.99 4.89
CA VAL A 43 -3.36 16.96 5.06
C VAL A 43 -3.72 17.47 6.46
N GLY A 44 -4.41 18.61 6.52
CA GLY A 44 -4.78 19.23 7.81
C GLY A 44 -5.94 18.55 8.54
N SER A 45 -6.82 17.85 7.83
CA SER A 45 -7.96 17.13 8.42
C SER A 45 -8.38 15.94 7.57
N PHE A 46 -8.79 14.85 8.23
CA PHE A 46 -9.25 13.63 7.60
C PHE A 46 -10.56 13.17 8.28
N PRO A 47 -11.56 12.66 7.52
CA PRO A 47 -12.86 12.25 8.06
C PRO A 47 -12.80 11.11 9.10
N GLY A 48 -11.72 10.32 9.08
CA GLY A 48 -11.53 9.18 9.98
C GLY A 48 -11.46 7.86 9.23
N ILE A 49 -11.03 6.80 9.93
CA ILE A 49 -10.98 5.43 9.38
C ILE A 49 -11.96 4.56 10.15
N HIS A 50 -12.74 3.78 9.41
CA HIS A 50 -13.55 2.71 9.95
C HIS A 50 -12.97 1.38 9.50
N ALA A 51 -12.43 0.60 10.45
CA ALA A 51 -11.80 -0.68 10.16
C ALA A 51 -12.60 -1.83 10.76
N VAL A 52 -12.69 -2.96 10.04
CA VAL A 52 -13.38 -4.17 10.49
C VAL A 52 -12.40 -5.34 10.48
N ILE A 53 -12.08 -5.87 11.66
CA ILE A 53 -11.28 -7.09 11.81
C ILE A 53 -12.21 -8.30 11.66
N THR A 54 -11.91 -9.14 10.70
CA THR A 54 -12.69 -10.34 10.37
C THR A 54 -11.94 -11.59 10.83
N PRO A 55 -12.62 -12.54 11.49
CA PRO A 55 -11.94 -13.67 12.14
C PRO A 55 -11.46 -14.77 11.19
N ASN A 56 -11.91 -14.77 9.92
CA ASN A 56 -11.54 -15.75 8.90
C ASN A 56 -11.88 -15.22 7.49
N ARG A 57 -11.38 -15.91 6.46
CA ARG A 57 -11.50 -15.58 5.03
C ARG A 57 -12.94 -15.45 4.56
N ASN A 58 -13.83 -16.31 5.02
CA ASN A 58 -15.24 -16.25 4.62
C ASN A 58 -15.90 -14.95 5.10
N GLU A 59 -15.60 -14.55 6.34
CA GLU A 59 -16.12 -13.29 6.89
C GLU A 59 -15.42 -12.07 6.27
N PHE A 60 -14.12 -12.18 5.97
CA PHE A 60 -13.39 -11.17 5.18
C PHE A 60 -14.06 -10.93 3.83
N ASP A 61 -14.28 -11.97 3.04
CA ASP A 61 -14.87 -11.87 1.71
C ASP A 61 -16.30 -11.30 1.77
N ARG A 62 -17.08 -11.73 2.78
CA ARG A 62 -18.43 -11.18 3.03
C ARG A 62 -18.37 -9.69 3.35
N CYS A 63 -17.52 -9.27 4.28
CA CYS A 63 -17.39 -7.87 4.68
C CYS A 63 -16.86 -7.00 3.53
N VAL A 64 -15.93 -7.49 2.71
CA VAL A 64 -15.47 -6.76 1.51
C VAL A 64 -16.65 -6.45 0.59
N ARG A 65 -17.52 -7.44 0.30
CA ARG A 65 -18.70 -7.21 -0.55
C ARG A 65 -19.74 -6.33 0.12
N ASP A 66 -20.03 -6.57 1.40
CA ASP A 66 -21.17 -5.96 2.08
C ASP A 66 -20.85 -4.53 2.58
N ILE A 67 -19.59 -4.25 2.96
CA ILE A 67 -19.13 -2.96 3.51
C ILE A 67 -18.44 -2.12 2.43
N LEU A 68 -17.49 -2.69 1.69
CA LEU A 68 -16.74 -1.95 0.67
C LEU A 68 -17.48 -1.88 -0.68
N HIS A 69 -18.53 -2.70 -0.85
CA HIS A 69 -19.30 -2.82 -2.09
C HIS A 69 -18.45 -3.22 -3.31
N LEU A 70 -17.41 -4.02 -3.05
CA LEU A 70 -16.50 -4.52 -4.08
C LEU A 70 -16.87 -5.95 -4.48
N ASP A 71 -16.91 -6.18 -5.79
CA ASP A 71 -17.04 -7.52 -6.35
C ASP A 71 -15.66 -8.18 -6.43
N ILE A 72 -15.52 -9.35 -5.80
CA ILE A 72 -14.26 -10.06 -5.65
C ILE A 72 -14.43 -11.55 -5.92
N GLU A 73 -13.33 -12.21 -6.28
CA GLU A 73 -13.26 -13.66 -6.26
C GLU A 73 -13.48 -14.21 -4.83
N ILE A 74 -14.23 -15.31 -4.72
CA ILE A 74 -14.51 -16.00 -3.46
C ILE A 74 -14.17 -17.49 -3.63
N PRO A 75 -13.25 -18.07 -2.81
CA PRO A 75 -12.47 -17.37 -1.78
C PRO A 75 -11.49 -16.37 -2.39
N SER A 76 -11.24 -15.25 -1.71
CA SER A 76 -10.27 -14.27 -2.21
C SER A 76 -8.85 -14.81 -2.21
N ASN A 77 -7.99 -14.16 -3.02
CA ASN A 77 -6.57 -14.46 -3.10
C ASN A 77 -5.92 -14.47 -1.70
N PRO A 78 -5.12 -15.48 -1.32
CA PRO A 78 -4.46 -15.55 -0.01
C PRO A 78 -3.58 -14.34 0.34
N GLY A 79 -3.05 -13.62 -0.66
CA GLY A 79 -2.31 -12.37 -0.47
C GLY A 79 -3.19 -11.16 -0.13
N ARG A 80 -4.52 -11.24 -0.28
CA ARG A 80 -5.42 -10.16 0.09
C ARG A 80 -5.79 -10.28 1.56
N VAL A 81 -4.99 -9.72 2.46
CA VAL A 81 -5.27 -9.76 3.92
C VAL A 81 -5.91 -8.48 4.45
N ALA A 82 -5.92 -7.43 3.66
CA ALA A 82 -6.62 -6.20 3.94
C ALA A 82 -7.11 -5.61 2.62
N LEU A 83 -8.17 -4.80 2.68
CA LEU A 83 -8.67 -4.08 1.52
C LEU A 83 -9.35 -2.78 1.97
N PRO A 84 -8.89 -1.61 1.49
CA PRO A 84 -9.53 -0.35 1.75
C PRO A 84 -10.54 -0.01 0.64
N GLN A 85 -11.53 0.81 0.97
CA GLN A 85 -12.29 1.61 0.02
C GLN A 85 -12.72 2.90 0.73
N LYS A 86 -12.34 4.05 0.18
CA LYS A 86 -12.52 5.36 0.80
C LYS A 86 -11.92 5.39 2.20
N THR A 87 -12.78 5.47 3.22
CA THR A 87 -12.41 5.53 4.64
C THR A 87 -12.61 4.21 5.36
N ASP A 88 -13.17 3.21 4.67
CA ASP A 88 -13.45 1.90 5.21
C ASP A 88 -12.30 0.94 4.90
N LEU A 89 -12.00 0.05 5.84
CA LEU A 89 -10.94 -0.94 5.74
C LEU A 89 -11.42 -2.28 6.30
N VAL A 90 -11.43 -3.32 5.47
CA VAL A 90 -11.67 -4.69 5.95
C VAL A 90 -10.33 -5.39 6.10
N VAL A 91 -10.11 -6.04 7.24
CA VAL A 91 -8.84 -6.69 7.58
C VAL A 91 -9.11 -8.12 8.02
N LEU A 92 -8.37 -9.08 7.46
CA LEU A 92 -8.34 -10.45 7.95
C LEU A 92 -7.51 -10.49 9.22
N SER A 93 -8.04 -11.05 10.30
CA SER A 93 -7.34 -11.21 11.57
C SER A 93 -6.00 -11.95 11.37
N PRO A 94 -4.87 -11.45 11.90
CA PRO A 94 -3.58 -12.14 11.88
C PRO A 94 -3.61 -13.54 12.49
N ARG A 95 -4.64 -13.85 13.30
CA ARG A 95 -4.85 -15.19 13.83
C ARG A 95 -5.20 -16.21 12.73
N ALA A 96 -5.90 -15.78 11.69
CA ALA A 96 -6.27 -16.60 10.54
C ALA A 96 -5.13 -16.71 9.50
N TRP A 97 -4.15 -15.80 9.53
CA TRP A 97 -3.12 -15.74 8.48
C TRP A 97 -2.28 -17.01 8.38
N LYS A 98 -2.01 -17.66 9.52
CA LYS A 98 -1.22 -18.91 9.55
C LYS A 98 -1.77 -20.02 8.67
N GLU A 99 -3.08 -20.01 8.42
CA GLU A 99 -3.78 -21.05 7.66
C GLU A 99 -4.34 -20.51 6.34
N GLU A 100 -4.63 -19.21 6.25
CA GLU A 100 -5.44 -18.63 5.18
C GLU A 100 -4.73 -17.51 4.40
N SER A 101 -3.45 -17.24 4.69
CA SER A 101 -2.66 -16.17 4.05
C SER A 101 -1.24 -16.64 3.72
N ILE A 102 -0.59 -15.93 2.78
CA ILE A 102 0.85 -16.04 2.51
C ILE A 102 1.71 -15.16 3.41
N TYR A 103 1.09 -14.27 4.19
CA TYR A 103 1.80 -13.33 5.07
C TYR A 103 2.06 -13.89 6.46
N ASP A 104 3.24 -13.55 7.01
CA ASP A 104 3.53 -13.77 8.42
C ASP A 104 2.73 -12.78 9.31
N PRO A 105 2.12 -13.21 10.43
CA PRO A 105 1.43 -12.32 11.36
C PRO A 105 2.26 -11.13 11.86
N GLY A 106 3.60 -11.25 11.89
CA GLY A 106 4.52 -10.17 12.23
C GLY A 106 4.49 -9.00 11.24
N CYS A 107 3.99 -9.21 10.01
CA CYS A 107 3.81 -8.17 9.00
C CYS A 107 2.60 -7.27 9.27
N TYR A 108 1.77 -7.56 10.29
CA TYR A 108 0.49 -6.88 10.51
C TYR A 108 0.58 -5.36 10.56
N ARG A 109 1.55 -4.82 11.30
CA ARG A 109 1.79 -3.37 11.35
C ARG A 109 2.09 -2.80 9.96
N GLY A 110 2.98 -3.45 9.21
CA GLY A 110 3.37 -3.01 7.87
C GLY A 110 2.21 -3.03 6.88
N VAL A 111 1.32 -4.04 6.96
CA VAL A 111 0.10 -4.12 6.15
C VAL A 111 -0.82 -2.93 6.48
N LEU A 112 -1.13 -2.68 7.75
CA LEU A 112 -2.02 -1.57 8.10
C LEU A 112 -1.46 -0.20 7.69
N HIS A 113 -0.14 0.00 7.80
CA HIS A 113 0.50 1.22 7.32
C HIS A 113 0.36 1.36 5.79
N HIS A 114 0.57 0.29 5.04
CA HIS A 114 0.37 0.27 3.59
C HIS A 114 -1.06 0.66 3.21
N GLU A 115 -2.06 0.07 3.85
CA GLU A 115 -3.46 0.42 3.57
C GLU A 115 -3.81 1.87 3.93
N THR A 116 -3.21 2.44 4.99
CA THR A 116 -3.42 3.87 5.28
C THR A 116 -2.87 4.80 4.20
N VAL A 117 -1.86 4.36 3.43
CA VAL A 117 -1.37 5.12 2.28
C VAL A 117 -2.41 5.08 1.15
N HIS A 118 -3.00 3.91 0.85
CA HIS A 118 -4.07 3.81 -0.14
C HIS A 118 -5.31 4.62 0.22
N ILE A 119 -5.75 4.56 1.48
CA ILE A 119 -6.87 5.36 1.99
C ILE A 119 -6.62 6.86 1.77
N LEU A 120 -5.40 7.32 2.04
CA LEU A 120 -5.01 8.72 1.82
C LEU A 120 -4.85 9.05 0.34
N GLU A 121 -4.27 8.16 -0.45
CA GLU A 121 -4.16 8.35 -1.90
C GLU A 121 -5.55 8.49 -2.52
N GLU A 122 -6.49 7.60 -2.19
CA GLU A 122 -7.87 7.67 -2.68
C GLU A 122 -8.56 8.97 -2.25
N TYR A 123 -8.41 9.38 -1.00
CA TYR A 123 -9.00 10.62 -0.50
C TYR A 123 -8.48 11.87 -1.22
N LEU A 124 -7.24 11.82 -1.73
CA LEU A 124 -6.59 12.96 -2.37
C LEU A 124 -6.64 12.92 -3.91
N SER A 125 -6.80 11.74 -4.48
CA SER A 125 -6.77 11.51 -5.92
C SER A 125 -8.05 12.02 -6.58
N PRO A 126 -7.94 12.63 -7.78
CA PRO A 126 -9.12 13.02 -8.54
C PRO A 126 -9.92 11.80 -9.04
N ASN A 127 -9.25 10.66 -9.25
CA ASN A 127 -9.88 9.40 -9.67
C ASN A 127 -8.94 8.23 -9.38
N ILE A 128 -9.14 7.53 -8.25
CA ILE A 128 -8.29 6.42 -7.83
C ILE A 128 -8.34 5.22 -8.79
N GLU A 129 -9.49 4.98 -9.42
CA GLU A 129 -9.73 3.81 -10.30
C GLU A 129 -8.89 3.84 -11.59
N GLU A 130 -8.38 5.01 -11.96
CA GLU A 130 -7.54 5.21 -13.12
C GLU A 130 -6.04 5.19 -12.79
N VAL A 131 -5.68 5.25 -11.50
CA VAL A 131 -4.30 5.30 -11.04
C VAL A 131 -3.59 3.98 -11.41
N PRO A 132 -2.42 4.05 -12.08
CA PRO A 132 -1.72 2.86 -12.50
C PRO A 132 -1.13 2.13 -11.28
N ARG A 133 -1.24 0.81 -11.29
CA ARG A 133 -0.82 -0.04 -10.17
C ARG A 133 0.62 0.20 -9.70
N TRP A 134 1.58 0.34 -10.62
CA TRP A 134 2.99 0.60 -10.26
C TRP A 134 3.15 1.83 -9.36
N TRP A 135 2.29 2.83 -9.56
CA TRP A 135 2.30 4.05 -8.77
C TRP A 135 1.63 3.81 -7.43
N SER A 136 0.38 3.34 -7.43
CA SER A 136 -0.40 3.20 -6.18
C SER A 136 0.27 2.21 -5.21
N GLU A 137 0.62 1.01 -5.69
CA GLU A 137 1.34 0.01 -4.88
C GLU A 137 2.74 0.46 -4.54
N GLY A 138 3.43 1.11 -5.49
CA GLY A 138 4.77 1.64 -5.26
C GLY A 138 4.79 2.70 -4.16
N LEU A 139 3.80 3.59 -4.13
CA LEU A 139 3.64 4.64 -3.14
C LEU A 139 3.33 4.02 -1.77
N ALA A 140 2.41 3.06 -1.72
CA ALA A 140 2.06 2.37 -0.48
C ALA A 140 3.25 1.59 0.10
N ILE A 141 3.99 0.83 -0.72
CA ILE A 141 5.20 0.11 -0.29
C ILE A 141 6.28 1.09 0.17
N TYR A 142 6.49 2.19 -0.56
CA TYR A 142 7.52 3.18 -0.26
C TYR A 142 7.26 3.88 1.08
N LEU A 143 6.07 4.45 1.25
CA LEU A 143 5.72 5.27 2.41
C LEU A 143 5.43 4.44 3.66
N SER A 144 4.96 3.20 3.52
CA SER A 144 4.82 2.28 4.65
C SER A 144 6.17 1.72 5.13
N GLY A 145 7.23 1.85 4.33
CA GLY A 145 8.55 1.27 4.62
C GLY A 145 8.64 -0.24 4.36
N GLN A 146 7.61 -0.85 3.77
CA GLN A 146 7.59 -2.29 3.45
C GLN A 146 8.75 -2.71 2.54
N TRP A 147 9.29 -1.80 1.73
CA TRP A 147 10.46 -2.07 0.89
C TRP A 147 11.69 -2.52 1.69
N VAL A 148 11.83 -2.16 2.97
CA VAL A 148 12.93 -2.64 3.83
C VAL A 148 12.81 -4.14 4.08
N THR A 149 11.60 -4.61 4.35
CA THR A 149 11.32 -6.03 4.57
C THR A 149 11.35 -6.80 3.25
N LEU A 150 10.71 -6.28 2.20
CA LEU A 150 10.76 -6.86 0.85
C LEU A 150 12.20 -7.02 0.37
N SER A 151 13.07 -6.03 0.58
CA SER A 151 14.49 -6.12 0.17
C SER A 151 15.27 -7.22 0.90
N ARG A 152 14.80 -7.67 2.08
CA ARG A 152 15.41 -8.77 2.85
C ARG A 152 14.86 -10.13 2.45
N GLU A 153 13.57 -10.18 2.12
CA GLU A 153 12.85 -11.41 1.79
C GLU A 153 12.94 -11.76 0.29
N GLU A 154 13.11 -10.75 -0.56
CA GLU A 154 13.27 -10.85 -2.02
C GLU A 154 14.70 -10.42 -2.42
N PRO A 155 15.73 -11.23 -2.11
CA PRO A 155 17.10 -10.96 -2.54
C PRO A 155 17.22 -10.82 -4.07
N GLU A 156 16.24 -11.34 -4.81
CA GLU A 156 16.09 -11.18 -6.26
C GLU A 156 16.18 -9.71 -6.69
N LEU A 157 15.67 -8.73 -5.94
CA LEU A 157 15.75 -7.32 -6.36
C LEU A 157 17.20 -6.82 -6.41
N VAL A 158 17.97 -7.04 -5.35
CA VAL A 158 19.38 -6.61 -5.28
C VAL A 158 20.19 -7.36 -6.33
N GLU A 159 19.97 -8.66 -6.48
CA GLU A 159 20.63 -9.46 -7.51
C GLU A 159 20.26 -9.01 -8.93
N CYS A 160 19.00 -8.67 -9.21
CA CYS A 160 18.56 -8.18 -10.52
C CYS A 160 19.21 -6.82 -10.84
N ILE A 161 19.32 -5.91 -9.86
CA ILE A 161 20.06 -4.66 -10.05
C ILE A 161 21.54 -4.95 -10.36
N GLU A 162 22.17 -5.92 -9.68
CA GLU A 162 23.56 -6.31 -9.92
C GLU A 162 23.80 -6.96 -11.28
N ARG A 163 22.86 -7.80 -11.73
CA ARG A 163 22.91 -8.48 -13.03
C ARG A 163 22.45 -7.59 -14.20
N GLY A 164 21.92 -6.40 -13.91
CA GLY A 164 21.31 -5.52 -14.92
C GLY A 164 19.99 -6.07 -15.48
N GLU A 165 19.36 -7.00 -14.76
CA GLU A 165 18.07 -7.64 -15.09
C GLU A 165 16.91 -6.76 -14.60
N ILE A 166 16.95 -5.48 -14.95
CA ILE A 166 15.93 -4.51 -14.58
C ILE A 166 14.79 -4.63 -15.61
N PRO A 167 13.52 -4.79 -15.19
CA PRO A 167 12.42 -4.83 -16.13
C PRO A 167 12.27 -3.50 -16.87
N SER A 168 11.77 -3.54 -18.10
CA SER A 168 11.35 -2.31 -18.76
C SER A 168 10.16 -1.70 -18.03
N PHE A 169 10.02 -0.39 -18.11
CA PHE A 169 8.89 0.34 -17.55
C PHE A 169 7.57 -0.17 -18.14
N THR A 170 7.50 -0.38 -19.46
CA THR A 170 6.33 -1.01 -20.09
C THR A 170 6.07 -2.42 -19.58
N GLY A 171 7.10 -3.21 -19.29
CA GLY A 171 6.96 -4.53 -18.68
C GLY A 171 6.34 -4.45 -17.29
N MET A 172 6.76 -3.47 -16.48
CA MET A 172 6.16 -3.20 -15.17
C MET A 172 4.68 -2.80 -15.27
N LEU A 173 4.30 -2.03 -16.28
CA LEU A 173 2.88 -1.66 -16.51
C LEU A 173 1.98 -2.86 -16.81
N GLN A 174 2.54 -3.94 -17.37
CA GLN A 174 1.80 -5.12 -17.82
C GLN A 174 1.80 -6.27 -16.80
N ASP A 175 2.76 -6.27 -15.87
CA ASP A 175 2.95 -7.35 -14.90
C ASP A 175 2.67 -6.87 -13.46
N VAL A 176 1.71 -7.55 -12.82
CA VAL A 176 1.31 -7.28 -11.44
C VAL A 176 2.50 -7.42 -10.49
N ARG A 177 3.23 -8.54 -10.55
CA ARG A 177 4.36 -8.82 -9.65
C ARG A 177 5.44 -7.77 -9.81
N LEU A 178 5.76 -7.38 -11.04
CA LEU A 178 6.77 -6.35 -11.29
C LEU A 178 6.34 -4.98 -10.76
N SER A 179 5.06 -4.62 -10.86
CA SER A 179 4.54 -3.37 -10.27
C SER A 179 4.78 -3.30 -8.76
N TYR A 180 4.51 -4.38 -8.01
CA TYR A 180 4.79 -4.43 -6.57
C TYR A 180 6.30 -4.40 -6.29
N LEU A 181 7.08 -5.21 -7.02
CA LEU A 181 8.50 -5.39 -6.74
C LEU A 181 9.32 -4.12 -7.06
N TRP A 182 8.98 -3.39 -8.11
CA TRP A 182 9.77 -2.27 -8.62
C TRP A 182 9.11 -0.90 -8.51
N GLY A 183 7.77 -0.82 -8.38
CA GLY A 183 7.04 0.44 -8.38
C GLY A 183 7.53 1.42 -7.30
N TRP A 184 7.85 0.93 -6.11
CA TRP A 184 8.37 1.75 -5.02
C TRP A 184 9.73 2.38 -5.34
N THR A 185 10.57 1.72 -6.16
CA THR A 185 11.84 2.29 -6.60
C THR A 185 11.63 3.45 -7.57
N CYS A 186 10.56 3.39 -8.38
CA CYS A 186 10.16 4.49 -9.26
C CYS A 186 9.66 5.68 -8.44
N VAL A 187 8.82 5.44 -7.42
CA VAL A 187 8.33 6.50 -6.52
C VAL A 187 9.49 7.14 -5.74
N MET A 188 10.39 6.32 -5.18
CA MET A 188 11.58 6.80 -4.48
C MET A 188 12.48 7.63 -5.41
N TYR A 189 12.70 7.18 -6.65
CA TYR A 189 13.42 7.94 -7.65
C TYR A 189 12.76 9.31 -7.91
N ILE A 190 11.44 9.33 -8.08
CA ILE A 190 10.68 10.57 -8.30
C ILE A 190 10.83 11.51 -7.10
N GLU A 191 10.71 11.03 -5.87
CA GLU A 191 10.89 11.87 -4.70
C GLU A 191 12.31 12.42 -4.61
N LEU A 192 13.33 11.60 -4.86
CA LEU A 192 14.73 12.04 -4.76
C LEU A 192 15.11 13.07 -5.83
N ILE A 193 14.56 12.97 -7.03
CA ILE A 193 14.90 13.86 -8.15
C ILE A 193 14.03 15.12 -8.19
N TYR A 194 12.72 14.99 -7.92
CA TYR A 194 11.76 16.09 -8.07
C TYR A 194 11.23 16.61 -6.72
N GLY A 195 11.54 15.93 -5.62
CA GLY A 195 11.14 16.29 -4.27
C GLY A 195 9.75 15.79 -3.88
N GLN A 196 9.52 15.67 -2.57
CA GLN A 196 8.25 15.30 -1.96
C GLN A 196 7.06 16.13 -2.48
N LYS A 197 7.26 17.43 -2.73
CA LYS A 197 6.21 18.31 -3.27
C LYS A 197 5.70 17.81 -4.62
N MET A 198 6.57 17.22 -5.45
CA MET A 198 6.16 16.64 -6.73
C MET A 198 5.30 15.39 -6.52
N VAL A 199 5.67 14.49 -5.60
CA VAL A 199 4.84 13.32 -5.25
C VAL A 199 3.45 13.77 -4.79
N ASN A 200 3.39 14.77 -3.90
CA ASN A 200 2.12 15.34 -3.44
C ASN A 200 1.30 15.96 -4.59
N THR A 201 1.97 16.57 -5.58
CA THR A 201 1.31 17.12 -6.77
C THR A 201 0.75 16.00 -7.63
N LEU A 202 1.52 14.92 -7.85
CA LEU A 202 1.09 13.76 -8.63
C LEU A 202 -0.14 13.09 -8.02
N VAL A 203 -0.14 12.81 -6.71
CA VAL A 203 -1.30 12.23 -6.03
C VAL A 203 -2.56 13.07 -6.21
N ARG A 204 -2.44 14.40 -6.15
CA ARG A 204 -3.60 15.32 -6.15
C ARG A 204 -4.13 15.69 -7.53
N GLU A 205 -3.28 15.60 -8.54
CA GLU A 205 -3.58 16.15 -9.86
C GLU A 205 -3.55 15.09 -10.97
N CYS A 206 -3.06 13.89 -10.71
CA CYS A 206 -2.93 12.83 -11.70
C CYS A 206 -3.71 11.59 -11.30
N SER A 207 -4.65 11.19 -12.15
CA SER A 207 -5.15 9.81 -12.20
C SER A 207 -4.39 8.99 -13.25
N GLN A 208 -3.83 9.65 -14.28
CA GLN A 208 -3.07 9.03 -15.37
C GLN A 208 -1.90 9.94 -15.78
N ASN A 209 -1.02 9.43 -16.64
CA ASN A 209 0.05 10.22 -17.28
C ASN A 209 1.04 10.86 -16.29
N PHE A 210 1.34 10.18 -15.19
CA PHE A 210 2.28 10.63 -14.15
C PHE A 210 3.61 11.13 -14.73
N LEU A 211 4.20 10.37 -15.67
CA LEU A 211 5.45 10.75 -16.32
C LEU A 211 5.33 12.03 -17.15
N ALA A 212 4.21 12.21 -17.86
CA ALA A 212 3.98 13.45 -18.62
C ALA A 212 3.93 14.69 -17.70
N LYS A 213 3.39 14.54 -16.47
CA LYS A 213 3.38 15.61 -15.47
C LYS A 213 4.80 15.96 -14.98
N LEU A 214 5.71 15.00 -14.99
CA LEU A 214 7.15 15.20 -14.73
C LEU A 214 7.89 15.82 -15.93
N GLY A 215 7.24 15.96 -17.09
CA GLY A 215 7.89 16.33 -18.35
C GLY A 215 8.72 15.20 -18.96
N GLU A 216 8.40 13.95 -18.61
CA GLU A 216 9.11 12.75 -19.01
C GLU A 216 8.28 11.93 -20.01
N THR A 217 8.98 11.21 -20.88
CA THR A 217 8.43 10.07 -21.63
C THR A 217 8.78 8.76 -20.92
N ASP A 218 8.07 7.67 -21.21
CA ASP A 218 8.39 6.34 -20.67
C ASP A 218 9.87 5.98 -20.89
N SER A 219 10.39 6.19 -22.10
CA SER A 219 11.79 5.88 -22.43
C SER A 219 12.79 6.75 -21.70
N SER A 220 12.53 8.06 -21.58
CA SER A 220 13.44 8.96 -20.85
C SER A 220 13.44 8.69 -19.36
N PHE A 221 12.29 8.32 -18.80
CA PHE A 221 12.16 7.96 -17.40
C PHE A 221 12.90 6.66 -17.11
N GLU A 222 12.65 5.62 -17.92
CA GLU A 222 13.32 4.32 -17.81
C GLU A 222 14.85 4.47 -17.87
N GLU A 223 15.38 5.24 -18.82
CA GLU A 223 16.82 5.47 -18.96
C GLU A 223 17.42 6.09 -17.69
N LYS A 224 16.75 7.09 -17.10
CA LYS A 224 17.27 7.79 -15.92
C LYS A 224 17.10 6.98 -14.64
N TRP A 225 15.95 6.32 -14.48
CA TRP A 225 15.68 5.41 -13.37
C TRP A 225 16.68 4.25 -13.35
N ASN A 226 16.94 3.61 -14.50
CA ASN A 226 17.93 2.53 -14.62
C ASN A 226 19.35 2.99 -14.26
N ARG A 227 19.72 4.22 -14.60
CA ARG A 227 21.01 4.80 -14.19
C ARG A 227 21.11 5.10 -12.70
N TRP A 228 19.98 5.37 -12.05
CA TRP A 228 19.92 5.67 -10.63
C TRP A 228 19.91 4.42 -9.76
N LEU A 229 19.26 3.33 -10.19
CA LEU A 229 19.10 2.08 -9.42
C LEU A 229 20.41 1.53 -8.80
N PRO A 230 21.58 1.53 -9.48
CA PRO A 230 22.83 1.08 -8.87
C PRO A 230 23.26 1.91 -7.64
N LEU A 231 22.82 3.17 -7.52
CA LEU A 231 23.12 4.04 -6.37
C LEU A 231 22.26 3.68 -5.15
N LEU A 232 21.03 3.20 -5.38
CA LEU A 232 20.11 2.74 -4.33
C LEU A 232 20.72 1.61 -3.50
N LYS A 233 21.57 0.77 -4.10
CA LYS A 233 22.32 -0.31 -3.43
C LYS A 233 23.07 0.14 -2.17
N SER A 234 23.57 1.38 -2.16
CA SER A 234 24.29 1.91 -1.00
C SER A 234 23.38 2.19 0.20
N ALA A 235 22.07 2.39 -0.03
CA ALA A 235 21.06 2.66 0.99
C ALA A 235 20.29 1.40 1.44
N LEU A 236 20.35 0.31 0.67
CA LEU A 236 19.72 -0.98 1.00
C LEU A 236 20.60 -1.92 1.84
N LYS A 237 21.87 -1.57 2.07
CA LYS A 237 22.81 -2.31 2.93
C LYS A 237 22.87 -1.71 4.33
#